data_AF-A0A2M3YXA8-F1
#
_entry.id   AF-A0A2M3YXA8-F1
#
_cell.length_a   1.000
_cell.length_b   1.000
_cell.length_c   1.000
_cell.angle_alpha   90.00
_cell.angle_beta   90.00
_cell.angle_gamma   90.00
#
_symmetry.space_group_name_H-M   'P 1'
#
loop_
_entity.id
_entity.type
_entity.pdbx_description
1 polymer ?
#
loop_
_entity_poly.entity_id
_entity_poly.type
_entity_poly.pdbx_seq_one_letter_code
_entity_poly.pdbx_strand_id
1 'polypeptide(L)'
;LVMRDRSVSSYAPSRRLCVLCALVTVTVSLAALLLVYSYDVTVSLPTGRLFRGEESQQPGQKLLLALGPTTGDSISTDDGKGFQFTYTTLGLDPRFPVPPGDMGQPVPVNLSDSAIATMVNEGMTRQGFNQYSSDLMSVRRRLPDIRDPWCREPDRFLAALPPTSIVIVFYNEAWSVVLRTIHSVLDRSPAHLVREIVLVDDCSTLPNLKTQLDEYLRPYGKVRVIRAPIRLGLIRARIFGAQNTTSEVITFLDAHVECTVGWLEALLDVVARNDTTIAIPTIDWIDEKSMALVANKSISYIGAYDWDLNFGWWGRWSMRKKYENKMEPFDTPAMAGGLFTINRAFFERLGWYDEGFDIYGIENIELSMKSWMCGGKMVTVPCSRVAHIQKNGHPYLRSEKKDVVRANSIRLAEVWMDQYKDVIFDIHGIPHYLEEEFGSVESRKAIRERAGCRDFRYYIEHAFPEMRSPEVAGTFRGEVHNVVLGTGMCLEYRHSDKFLGMAPCDGKQRNQFWTHNYYEELNSYRHCIDFTGSSLGVFGCHRSRGNQAWRVLEH
;
A
#
# COMPACT_ATOMS: atom_id res chain seq x y z
N LEU A 1 28.29 26.98 -55.08
CA LEU A 1 29.45 26.80 -55.98
C LEU A 1 29.30 25.47 -56.73
N VAL A 2 29.78 25.45 -57.96
CA VAL A 2 29.57 24.52 -59.09
C VAL A 2 29.91 23.04 -58.83
N MET A 3 29.01 22.15 -59.33
CA MET A 3 29.13 20.80 -59.95
C MET A 3 30.23 19.80 -59.46
N ARG A 4 30.04 18.47 -59.44
CA ARG A 4 29.63 17.58 -60.55
C ARG A 4 29.62 16.10 -60.09
N ASP A 5 28.77 15.31 -60.74
CA ASP A 5 28.64 13.85 -60.72
C ASP A 5 29.93 13.03 -60.90
N ARG A 6 29.95 11.80 -60.34
CA ARG A 6 30.23 10.55 -61.10
C ARG A 6 30.00 9.24 -60.32
N SER A 7 29.14 8.40 -60.93
CA SER A 7 29.18 6.94 -61.11
C SER A 7 29.25 5.99 -59.91
N VAL A 8 28.16 5.25 -59.74
CA VAL A 8 28.01 4.03 -58.93
C VAL A 8 28.61 2.83 -59.69
N SER A 9 29.51 2.08 -59.03
CA SER A 9 29.93 0.74 -59.43
C SER A 9 29.33 -0.27 -58.45
N SER A 10 28.70 -1.31 -58.98
CA SER A 10 28.04 -2.38 -58.25
C SER A 10 29.05 -3.35 -57.63
N TYR A 11 29.03 -3.51 -56.30
CA TYR A 11 29.65 -4.63 -55.60
C TYR A 11 28.62 -5.31 -54.70
N ALA A 12 28.29 -6.57 -55.00
CA ALA A 12 27.50 -7.43 -54.14
C ALA A 12 28.32 -7.80 -52.89
N PRO A 13 27.80 -7.62 -51.66
CA PRO A 13 28.55 -7.98 -50.46
C PRO A 13 28.53 -9.50 -50.24
N SER A 14 29.69 -10.04 -49.87
CA SER A 14 29.87 -11.46 -49.57
C SER A 14 28.96 -11.95 -48.44
N ARG A 15 28.48 -13.20 -48.53
CA ARG A 15 27.64 -13.88 -47.53
C ARG A 15 28.17 -13.80 -46.08
N ARG A 16 29.48 -13.59 -45.88
CA ARG A 16 30.07 -13.42 -44.55
C ARG A 16 29.74 -12.07 -43.91
N LEU A 17 29.56 -11.01 -44.71
CA LEU A 17 29.19 -9.68 -44.21
C LEU A 17 27.73 -9.64 -43.75
N CYS A 18 26.82 -10.33 -44.45
CA CYS A 18 25.41 -10.43 -44.04
C CYS A 18 25.22 -11.21 -42.73
N VAL A 19 26.00 -12.28 -42.49
CA VAL A 19 25.92 -13.04 -41.24
C VAL A 19 26.48 -12.22 -40.06
N LEU A 20 27.54 -11.44 -40.29
CA LEU A 20 28.08 -10.55 -39.27
C LEU A 20 27.10 -9.41 -38.93
N CYS A 21 26.48 -8.79 -39.94
CA CYS A 21 25.45 -7.77 -39.72
C CYS A 21 24.20 -8.34 -39.03
N ALA A 22 23.79 -9.57 -39.34
CA ALA A 22 22.68 -10.24 -38.68
C ALA A 22 22.99 -10.56 -37.21
N LEU A 23 24.20 -11.04 -36.91
CA LEU A 23 24.64 -11.27 -35.53
C LEU A 23 24.72 -9.97 -34.73
N VAL A 24 25.26 -8.90 -35.32
CA VAL A 24 25.34 -7.57 -34.67
C VAL A 24 23.94 -6.97 -34.45
N THR A 25 23.01 -7.12 -35.40
CA THR A 25 21.64 -6.64 -35.21
C THR A 25 20.88 -7.44 -34.16
N VAL A 26 21.08 -8.76 -34.08
CA VAL A 26 20.48 -9.60 -33.03
C VAL A 26 21.07 -9.27 -31.66
N THR A 27 22.39 -9.10 -31.54
CA THR A 27 23.01 -8.75 -30.24
C THR A 27 22.64 -7.34 -29.79
N VAL A 28 22.57 -6.35 -30.70
CA VAL A 28 22.11 -4.99 -30.38
C VAL A 28 20.63 -5.00 -29.99
N SER A 29 19.80 -5.81 -30.65
CA SER A 29 18.38 -5.93 -30.31
C SER A 29 18.16 -6.61 -28.95
N LEU A 30 18.95 -7.64 -28.62
CA LEU A 30 18.94 -8.30 -27.31
C LEU A 30 19.47 -7.38 -26.21
N ALA A 31 20.52 -6.61 -26.48
CA ALA A 31 21.03 -5.60 -25.55
C ALA A 31 20.03 -4.47 -25.33
N ALA A 32 19.32 -4.02 -26.37
CA ALA A 32 18.25 -3.04 -26.26
C ALA A 32 17.04 -3.60 -25.49
N LEU A 33 16.66 -4.86 -25.71
CA LEU A 33 15.61 -5.54 -24.94
C LEU A 33 16.01 -5.72 -23.46
N LEU A 34 17.27 -6.06 -23.18
CA LEU A 34 17.79 -6.15 -21.81
C LEU A 34 17.88 -4.77 -21.15
N LEU A 35 18.21 -3.71 -21.90
CA LEU A 35 18.20 -2.33 -21.42
C LEU A 35 16.77 -1.85 -21.14
N VAL A 36 15.81 -2.13 -22.02
CA VAL A 36 14.39 -1.83 -21.79
C VAL A 36 13.85 -2.62 -20.59
N TYR A 37 14.20 -3.90 -20.48
CA TYR A 37 13.77 -4.75 -19.36
C TYR A 37 14.40 -4.32 -18.03
N SER A 38 15.68 -3.92 -18.03
CA SER A 38 16.34 -3.39 -16.82
C SER A 38 15.85 -2.00 -16.45
N TYR A 39 15.43 -1.18 -17.41
CA TYR A 39 14.80 0.12 -17.19
C TYR A 39 13.36 -0.02 -16.63
N ASP A 40 12.53 -0.91 -17.17
CA ASP A 40 11.19 -1.18 -16.64
C ASP A 40 11.21 -1.75 -15.21
N VAL A 41 12.22 -2.57 -14.88
CA VAL A 41 12.43 -3.11 -13.53
C VAL A 41 12.89 -2.03 -12.55
N THR A 42 13.63 -1.02 -13.00
CA THR A 42 14.08 0.08 -12.12
C THR A 42 12.99 1.14 -11.89
N VAL A 43 12.06 1.34 -12.83
CA VAL A 43 10.92 2.26 -12.66
C VAL A 43 9.86 1.72 -11.69
N SER A 44 9.86 0.42 -11.39
CA SER A 44 8.89 -0.22 -10.47
C SER A 44 9.42 -0.49 -9.05
N LEU A 45 10.64 -0.06 -8.72
CA LEU A 45 11.19 -0.19 -7.37
C LEU A 45 11.04 1.15 -6.63
N PRO A 46 10.31 1.21 -5.49
CA PRO A 46 10.49 2.33 -4.59
C PRO A 46 11.94 2.26 -4.09
N THR A 47 12.73 3.30 -4.38
CA THR A 47 14.10 3.44 -3.90
C THR A 47 14.08 3.45 -2.37
N GLY A 48 14.31 2.27 -1.78
CA GLY A 48 14.62 2.14 -0.37
C GLY A 48 15.91 2.90 -0.10
N ARG A 49 15.82 3.94 0.73
CA ARG A 49 17.02 4.54 1.32
C ARG A 49 17.75 3.44 2.08
N LEU A 50 18.94 3.08 1.59
CA LEU A 50 19.91 2.30 2.36
C LEU A 50 20.23 3.06 3.64
N PHE A 51 19.70 2.59 4.77
CA PHE A 51 20.11 3.06 6.08
C PHE A 51 21.47 2.43 6.42
N ARG A 52 22.52 3.24 6.32
CA ARG A 52 23.84 2.91 6.87
C ARG A 52 23.87 3.45 8.30
N GLY A 53 23.48 2.63 9.27
CA GLY A 53 23.62 2.92 10.70
C GLY A 53 24.93 2.33 11.22
N GLU A 54 25.78 3.17 11.78
CA GLU A 54 27.03 2.77 12.44
C GLU A 54 26.73 1.89 13.66
N GLU A 55 27.37 0.72 13.71
CA GLU A 55 27.38 -0.17 14.87
C GLU A 55 28.23 0.44 15.98
N SER A 56 27.64 0.69 17.15
CA SER A 56 28.37 0.79 18.41
C SER A 56 28.10 -0.45 19.25
N GLN A 57 29.14 -1.28 19.37
CA GLN A 57 29.20 -2.47 20.21
C GLN A 57 29.29 -2.10 21.69
N GLN A 58 28.44 -2.68 22.54
CA GLN A 58 28.79 -3.02 23.94
C GLN A 58 28.01 -4.27 24.42
N PRO A 59 28.57 -5.03 25.39
CA PRO A 59 28.54 -6.49 25.36
C PRO A 59 27.42 -7.13 26.18
N GLY A 60 27.13 -8.39 25.80
CA GLY A 60 25.97 -9.15 26.24
C GLY A 60 26.00 -9.69 27.67
N GLN A 61 24.80 -9.96 28.15
CA GLN A 61 24.54 -10.73 29.35
C GLN A 61 23.65 -11.93 28.98
N LYS A 62 24.26 -13.12 28.98
CA LYS A 62 23.55 -14.40 28.84
C LYS A 62 22.70 -14.62 30.08
N LEU A 63 21.38 -14.68 29.93
CA LEU A 63 20.50 -15.25 30.94
C LEU A 63 19.89 -16.54 30.38
N LEU A 64 20.38 -17.67 30.89
CA LEU A 64 19.83 -19.00 30.69
C LEU A 64 18.52 -19.08 31.47
N LEU A 65 17.38 -19.28 30.81
CA LEU A 65 16.13 -19.65 31.47
C LEU A 65 15.70 -21.04 30.97
N ALA A 66 15.86 -22.01 31.85
CA ALA A 66 15.36 -23.36 31.68
C ALA A 66 13.83 -23.38 31.86
N LEU A 67 13.11 -23.91 30.87
CA LEU A 67 11.68 -24.19 30.97
C LEU A 67 11.50 -25.69 31.27
N GLY A 68 11.06 -25.99 32.49
CA GLY A 68 10.51 -27.31 32.85
C GLY A 68 9.00 -27.37 32.56
N PRO A 69 8.42 -28.56 32.33
CA PRO A 69 7.01 -28.70 32.02
C PRO A 69 6.17 -28.64 33.31
N THR A 70 5.18 -27.76 33.37
CA THR A 70 4.15 -27.80 34.42
C THR A 70 2.83 -28.29 33.83
N THR A 71 2.45 -29.48 34.27
CA THR A 71 1.11 -30.06 34.14
C THR A 71 0.09 -29.21 34.88
N GLY A 72 -1.14 -29.18 34.37
CA GLY A 72 -2.20 -28.27 34.81
C GLY A 72 -2.69 -28.50 36.23
N ASP A 73 -3.24 -27.43 36.79
CA ASP A 73 -4.47 -27.47 37.57
C ASP A 73 -5.14 -26.10 37.49
N SER A 74 -6.42 -26.11 37.14
CA SER A 74 -7.30 -24.95 37.11
C SER A 74 -7.74 -24.60 38.53
N ILE A 75 -7.27 -23.48 39.05
CA ILE A 75 -7.87 -22.82 40.22
C ILE A 75 -8.48 -21.51 39.73
N SER A 76 -9.80 -21.52 39.59
CA SER A 76 -10.62 -20.35 39.33
C SER A 76 -10.85 -19.59 40.63
N THR A 77 -10.21 -18.43 40.76
CA THR A 77 -10.68 -17.36 41.66
C THR A 77 -11.21 -16.25 40.76
N ASP A 78 -12.53 -16.22 40.65
CA ASP A 78 -13.33 -15.19 39.99
C ASP A 78 -13.30 -13.92 40.86
N ASP A 79 -12.45 -12.98 40.48
CA ASP A 79 -12.60 -11.57 40.83
C ASP A 79 -12.81 -10.82 39.51
N GLY A 80 -14.07 -10.70 39.10
CA GLY A 80 -14.55 -10.13 37.84
C GLY A 80 -14.19 -8.65 37.61
N LYS A 81 -12.92 -8.36 37.39
CA LYS A 81 -12.42 -7.08 36.85
C LYS A 81 -11.45 -7.39 35.71
N GLY A 82 -11.92 -7.16 34.47
CA GLY A 82 -11.10 -7.13 33.26
C GLY A 82 -11.55 -8.08 32.15
N PHE A 83 -11.19 -7.76 30.90
CA PHE A 83 -11.47 -8.65 29.76
C PHE A 83 -10.65 -9.94 29.85
N GLN A 84 -11.32 -11.09 29.74
CA GLN A 84 -10.66 -12.39 29.76
C GLN A 84 -10.39 -12.93 28.35
N PHE A 85 -9.11 -13.04 28.04
CA PHE A 85 -8.62 -13.67 26.83
C PHE A 85 -8.89 -15.18 26.80
N THR A 86 -9.79 -15.62 25.91
CA THR A 86 -10.14 -17.04 25.76
C THR A 86 -9.93 -17.49 24.31
N TYR A 87 -9.05 -18.47 24.09
CA TYR A 87 -8.71 -18.99 22.77
C TYR A 87 -8.69 -20.52 22.75
N THR A 88 -8.93 -21.10 21.58
CA THR A 88 -8.72 -22.53 21.34
C THR A 88 -7.41 -22.71 20.57
N THR A 89 -6.32 -23.00 21.27
CA THR A 89 -5.07 -23.39 20.60
C THR A 89 -5.11 -24.88 20.28
N LEU A 90 -5.10 -25.22 18.99
CA LEU A 90 -4.87 -26.59 18.58
C LEU A 90 -3.41 -26.96 18.92
N GLY A 91 -3.25 -27.85 19.90
CA GLY A 91 -1.95 -28.45 20.20
C GLY A 91 -1.45 -29.28 19.01
N LEU A 92 -0.13 -29.39 18.88
CA LEU A 92 0.42 -30.43 18.00
C LEU A 92 0.30 -31.78 18.68
N ASP A 93 -0.04 -32.80 17.91
CA ASP A 93 0.12 -34.17 18.35
C ASP A 93 1.61 -34.51 18.36
N PRO A 94 2.21 -34.81 19.53
CA PRO A 94 3.65 -35.00 19.68
C PRO A 94 4.18 -36.22 18.91
N ARG A 95 3.30 -37.08 18.39
CA ARG A 95 3.69 -38.24 17.56
C ARG A 95 4.08 -37.84 16.13
N PHE A 96 3.70 -36.65 15.67
CA PHE A 96 3.96 -36.18 14.32
C PHE A 96 5.07 -35.12 14.30
N PRO A 97 5.84 -35.01 13.19
CA PRO A 97 6.84 -33.96 13.06
C PRO A 97 6.17 -32.58 13.10
N VAL A 98 6.91 -31.60 13.62
CA VAL A 98 6.48 -30.20 13.59
C VAL A 98 6.28 -29.77 12.14
N PRO A 99 5.10 -29.25 11.77
CA PRO A 99 4.84 -28.86 10.39
C PRO A 99 5.71 -27.66 9.98
N PRO A 100 6.06 -27.53 8.69
CA PRO A 100 6.84 -26.40 8.21
C PRO A 100 6.19 -25.05 8.56
N GLY A 101 7.02 -24.09 8.96
CA GLY A 101 6.59 -22.73 9.28
C GLY A 101 5.81 -22.55 10.58
N ASP A 102 5.67 -23.61 11.39
CA ASP A 102 5.07 -23.53 12.72
C ASP A 102 5.81 -22.55 13.64
N MET A 103 5.09 -21.94 14.59
CA MET A 103 5.61 -20.87 15.45
C MET A 103 6.23 -19.70 14.68
N GLY A 104 5.75 -19.43 13.47
CA GLY A 104 6.23 -18.35 12.61
C GLY A 104 7.65 -18.56 12.08
N GLN A 105 8.20 -19.77 12.14
CA GLN A 105 9.54 -20.05 11.63
C GLN A 105 9.59 -20.00 10.09
N PRO A 106 10.79 -19.81 9.48
CA PRO A 106 10.94 -19.92 8.03
C PRO A 106 10.65 -21.35 7.55
N VAL A 107 10.07 -21.47 6.36
CA VAL A 107 9.89 -22.74 5.66
C VAL A 107 11.18 -23.08 4.89
N PRO A 108 11.86 -24.19 5.21
CA PRO A 108 13.04 -24.61 4.46
C PRO A 108 12.65 -25.12 3.07
N VAL A 109 13.37 -24.66 2.03
CA VAL A 109 13.13 -25.06 0.64
C VAL A 109 14.44 -25.43 -0.03
N ASN A 110 14.49 -26.57 -0.71
CA ASN A 110 15.65 -26.98 -1.49
C ASN A 110 15.61 -26.38 -2.89
N LEU A 111 16.22 -25.21 -3.07
CA LEU A 111 16.28 -24.52 -4.38
C LEU A 111 17.28 -25.16 -5.37
N SER A 112 18.07 -26.14 -4.95
CA SER A 112 18.91 -26.92 -5.87
C SER A 112 18.09 -27.90 -6.72
N ASP A 113 16.87 -28.24 -6.29
CA ASP A 113 15.90 -28.96 -7.11
C ASP A 113 15.24 -27.98 -8.10
N SER A 114 15.40 -28.25 -9.39
CA SER A 114 14.91 -27.37 -10.45
C SER A 114 13.38 -27.28 -10.48
N ALA A 115 12.65 -28.35 -10.16
CA ALA A 115 11.19 -28.33 -10.14
C ALA A 115 10.67 -27.47 -8.99
N ILE A 116 11.29 -27.58 -7.81
CA ILE A 116 10.97 -26.72 -6.66
C ILE A 116 11.29 -25.26 -6.99
N ALA A 117 12.47 -24.98 -7.54
CA ALA A 117 12.86 -23.63 -7.92
C ALA A 117 11.86 -23.00 -8.93
N THR A 118 11.37 -23.77 -9.90
CA THR A 118 10.33 -23.33 -10.83
C THR A 118 9.02 -22.99 -10.10
N MET A 119 8.51 -23.86 -9.22
CA MET A 119 7.28 -23.59 -8.46
C MET A 119 7.39 -22.35 -7.56
N VAL A 120 8.54 -22.16 -6.91
CA VAL A 120 8.81 -20.96 -6.10
C VAL A 120 8.76 -19.71 -6.99
N ASN A 121 9.45 -19.74 -8.14
CA ASN A 121 9.49 -18.60 -9.06
C ASN A 121 8.11 -18.29 -9.66
N GLU A 122 7.31 -19.31 -9.97
CA GLU A 122 5.92 -19.14 -10.43
C GLU A 122 5.06 -18.45 -9.36
N GLY A 123 5.16 -18.89 -8.10
CA GLY A 123 4.49 -18.24 -6.97
C GLY A 123 4.90 -16.78 -6.84
N MET A 124 6.20 -16.51 -6.82
CA MET A 124 6.73 -15.14 -6.73
C MET A 124 6.21 -14.25 -7.86
N THR A 125 6.12 -14.79 -9.08
CA THR A 125 5.69 -14.03 -10.26
C THR A 125 4.18 -13.77 -10.27
N ARG A 126 3.37 -14.79 -9.92
CA ARG A 126 1.90 -14.72 -10.02
C ARG A 126 1.26 -14.08 -8.78
N GLN A 127 1.77 -14.41 -7.60
CA GLN A 127 1.19 -14.03 -6.31
C GLN A 127 1.98 -12.93 -5.59
N GLY A 128 3.24 -12.68 -5.99
CA GLY A 128 4.13 -11.74 -5.32
C GLY A 128 4.81 -12.31 -4.08
N PHE A 129 4.65 -13.60 -3.79
CA PHE A 129 5.27 -14.30 -2.66
C PHE A 129 5.47 -15.79 -2.99
N ASN A 130 6.22 -16.49 -2.14
CA ASN A 130 6.53 -17.90 -2.27
C ASN A 130 5.30 -18.76 -1.92
N GLN A 131 4.39 -18.89 -2.89
CA GLN A 131 3.20 -19.72 -2.76
C GLN A 131 3.55 -21.18 -2.43
N TYR A 132 4.63 -21.73 -3.00
CA TYR A 132 5.07 -23.10 -2.71
C TYR A 132 5.31 -23.31 -1.20
N SER A 133 6.06 -22.41 -0.56
CA SER A 133 6.26 -22.47 0.90
C SER A 133 4.95 -22.32 1.66
N SER A 134 4.07 -21.41 1.22
CA SER A 134 2.75 -21.24 1.84
C SER A 134 1.91 -22.51 1.74
N ASP A 135 1.91 -23.20 0.62
CA ASP A 135 1.09 -24.40 0.40
C ASP A 135 1.57 -25.60 1.25
N LEU A 136 2.83 -25.61 1.68
CA LEU A 136 3.39 -26.61 2.62
C LEU A 136 3.04 -26.33 4.10
N MET A 137 2.65 -25.10 4.42
CA MET A 137 2.35 -24.71 5.80
C MET A 137 0.92 -25.07 6.17
N SER A 138 0.72 -25.41 7.45
CA SER A 138 -0.63 -25.51 8.00
C SER A 138 -1.40 -24.20 7.81
N VAL A 139 -2.64 -24.29 7.33
CA VAL A 139 -3.58 -23.15 7.32
C VAL A 139 -4.01 -22.74 8.73
N ARG A 140 -3.67 -23.54 9.75
CA ARG A 140 -3.89 -23.24 11.17
C ARG A 140 -2.57 -23.20 11.94
N ARG A 141 -1.47 -22.76 11.31
CA ARG A 141 -0.16 -22.72 11.98
C ARG A 141 -0.23 -21.89 13.27
N ARG A 142 0.58 -22.30 14.25
CA ARG A 142 0.70 -21.57 15.51
C ARG A 142 1.65 -20.39 15.32
N LEU A 143 1.43 -19.34 16.11
CA LEU A 143 2.30 -18.17 16.20
C LEU A 143 2.73 -17.98 17.66
N PRO A 144 3.92 -17.42 17.91
CA PRO A 144 4.34 -17.06 19.26
C PRO A 144 3.42 -16.00 19.87
N ASP A 145 3.18 -16.07 21.19
CA ASP A 145 2.54 -14.98 21.92
C ASP A 145 3.55 -13.85 22.15
N ILE A 146 3.49 -12.86 21.26
CA ILE A 146 4.37 -11.70 21.24
C ILE A 146 3.82 -10.49 22.01
N ARG A 147 2.69 -10.64 22.72
CA ARG A 147 2.12 -9.52 23.48
C ARG A 147 3.09 -9.05 24.55
N ASP A 148 3.32 -7.75 24.62
CA ASP A 148 4.11 -7.13 25.68
C ASP A 148 3.40 -7.33 27.04
N PRO A 149 4.13 -7.53 28.16
CA PRO A 149 3.53 -7.67 29.50
C PRO A 149 2.52 -6.55 29.83
N TRP A 150 2.78 -5.32 29.39
CA TRP A 150 1.88 -4.19 29.60
C TRP A 150 0.50 -4.39 28.96
N CYS A 151 0.45 -5.06 27.80
CA CYS A 151 -0.79 -5.41 27.12
C CYS A 151 -1.54 -6.58 27.77
N ARG A 152 -0.88 -7.34 28.65
CA ARG A 152 -1.46 -8.52 29.34
C ARG A 152 -2.02 -8.18 30.72
N GLU A 153 -1.77 -6.97 31.21
CA GLU A 153 -2.27 -6.55 32.51
C GLU A 153 -3.80 -6.67 32.58
N PRO A 154 -4.35 -7.16 33.71
CA PRO A 154 -5.79 -7.20 33.91
C PRO A 154 -6.37 -5.78 33.84
N ASP A 155 -7.67 -5.67 33.51
CA ASP A 155 -8.39 -4.40 33.38
C ASP A 155 -7.91 -3.43 32.29
N ARG A 156 -6.91 -3.80 31.46
CA ARG A 156 -6.43 -2.93 30.38
C ARG A 156 -7.51 -2.62 29.34
N PHE A 157 -8.35 -3.61 29.04
CA PHE A 157 -9.44 -3.51 28.06
C PHE A 157 -10.79 -3.51 28.76
N LEU A 158 -11.78 -2.84 28.16
CA LEU A 158 -13.17 -2.87 28.61
C LEU A 158 -13.66 -4.32 28.74
N ALA A 159 -14.33 -4.63 29.85
CA ALA A 159 -14.84 -5.98 30.10
C ALA A 159 -15.92 -6.41 29.09
N ALA A 160 -16.74 -5.45 28.64
CA ALA A 160 -17.74 -5.66 27.60
C ALA A 160 -17.32 -4.95 26.31
N LEU A 161 -16.97 -5.73 25.29
CA LEU A 161 -16.60 -5.22 23.96
C LEU A 161 -17.72 -5.53 22.96
N PRO A 162 -17.99 -4.63 21.99
CA PRO A 162 -18.97 -4.86 20.95
C PRO A 162 -18.49 -5.94 19.98
N PRO A 163 -19.38 -6.81 19.47
CA PRO A 163 -19.02 -7.73 18.40
C PRO A 163 -18.78 -6.97 17.08
N THR A 164 -17.92 -7.52 16.23
CA THR A 164 -17.58 -6.97 14.92
C THR A 164 -17.94 -7.93 13.78
N SER A 165 -18.27 -7.36 12.62
CA SER A 165 -18.29 -8.08 11.35
C SER A 165 -16.93 -7.89 10.66
N ILE A 166 -16.22 -8.99 10.41
CA ILE A 166 -14.90 -8.96 9.77
C ILE A 166 -15.09 -9.02 8.26
N VAL A 167 -14.56 -8.05 7.52
CA VAL A 167 -14.64 -8.00 6.05
C VAL A 167 -13.27 -8.32 5.47
N ILE A 168 -13.21 -9.36 4.64
CA ILE A 168 -12.01 -9.78 3.93
C ILE A 168 -12.29 -9.76 2.44
N VAL A 169 -11.60 -8.91 1.69
CA VAL A 169 -11.69 -8.86 0.23
C VAL A 169 -10.55 -9.66 -0.38
N PHE A 170 -10.86 -10.44 -1.42
CA PHE A 170 -9.85 -11.19 -2.16
C PHE A 170 -10.12 -11.20 -3.67
N TYR A 171 -9.04 -11.21 -4.44
CA TYR A 171 -9.06 -11.37 -5.90
C TYR A 171 -7.88 -12.25 -6.31
N ASN A 172 -8.16 -13.45 -6.85
CA ASN A 172 -7.14 -14.39 -7.34
C ASN A 172 -6.03 -14.73 -6.32
N GLU A 173 -6.36 -14.67 -5.03
CA GLU A 173 -5.45 -14.95 -3.92
C GLU A 173 -5.16 -16.46 -3.81
N ALA A 174 -3.95 -16.83 -3.37
CA ALA A 174 -3.61 -18.24 -3.19
C ALA A 174 -4.50 -18.92 -2.14
N TRP A 175 -4.96 -20.14 -2.45
CA TRP A 175 -5.84 -20.94 -1.57
C TRP A 175 -5.32 -21.07 -0.14
N SER A 176 -4.05 -21.45 0.02
CA SER A 176 -3.45 -21.65 1.35
C SER A 176 -3.50 -20.38 2.20
N VAL A 177 -3.34 -19.23 1.58
CA VAL A 177 -3.28 -17.94 2.26
C VAL A 177 -4.67 -17.41 2.63
N VAL A 178 -5.65 -17.52 1.73
CA VAL A 178 -7.05 -17.17 2.04
C VAL A 178 -7.55 -17.98 3.23
N LEU A 179 -7.33 -19.31 3.20
CA LEU A 179 -7.74 -20.18 4.29
C LEU A 179 -6.99 -19.88 5.58
N ARG A 180 -5.68 -19.59 5.50
CA ARG A 180 -4.88 -19.26 6.69
C ARG A 180 -5.34 -17.98 7.36
N THR A 181 -5.73 -16.97 6.58
CA THR A 181 -6.34 -15.75 7.11
C THR A 181 -7.64 -16.05 7.86
N ILE A 182 -8.56 -16.80 7.24
CA ILE A 182 -9.86 -17.14 7.85
C ILE A 182 -9.66 -17.93 9.14
N HIS A 183 -8.83 -18.98 9.11
CA HIS A 183 -8.54 -19.77 10.30
C HIS A 183 -7.80 -18.97 11.37
N SER A 184 -6.88 -18.10 10.98
CA SER A 184 -6.21 -17.20 11.91
C SER A 184 -7.19 -16.32 12.67
N VAL A 185 -8.26 -15.83 12.03
CA VAL A 185 -9.31 -15.06 12.69
C VAL A 185 -10.11 -15.97 13.61
N LEU A 186 -10.59 -17.11 13.12
CA LEU A 186 -11.42 -18.04 13.90
C LEU A 186 -10.70 -18.58 15.15
N ASP A 187 -9.40 -18.85 15.05
CA ASP A 187 -8.61 -19.48 16.11
C ASP A 187 -8.09 -18.48 17.15
N ARG A 188 -7.93 -17.21 16.78
CA ARG A 188 -7.27 -16.17 17.61
C ARG A 188 -8.15 -14.96 17.89
N SER A 189 -9.46 -15.13 17.78
CA SER A 189 -10.45 -14.14 18.22
C SER A 189 -11.45 -14.78 19.18
N PRO A 190 -11.84 -14.09 20.27
CA PRO A 190 -12.90 -14.57 21.13
C PRO A 190 -14.20 -14.77 20.34
N ALA A 191 -14.81 -15.95 20.48
CA ALA A 191 -15.96 -16.32 19.67
C ALA A 191 -17.13 -15.32 19.82
N HIS A 192 -17.39 -14.76 21.01
CA HIS A 192 -18.48 -13.81 21.19
C HIS A 192 -18.25 -12.46 20.49
N LEU A 193 -17.00 -12.09 20.17
CA LEU A 193 -16.68 -10.83 19.49
C LEU A 193 -16.71 -10.92 17.96
N VAL A 194 -16.63 -12.13 17.39
CA VAL A 194 -16.76 -12.32 15.94
C VAL A 194 -18.21 -12.65 15.60
N ARG A 195 -18.95 -11.65 15.12
CA ARG A 195 -20.35 -11.82 14.68
C ARG A 195 -20.44 -12.65 13.41
N GLU A 196 -19.62 -12.29 12.43
CA GLU A 196 -19.51 -12.91 11.11
C GLU A 196 -18.18 -12.53 10.45
N ILE A 197 -17.75 -13.34 9.48
CA ILE A 197 -16.68 -13.06 8.54
C ILE A 197 -17.31 -12.99 7.15
N VAL A 198 -17.39 -11.78 6.59
CA VAL A 198 -17.88 -11.51 5.23
C VAL A 198 -16.69 -11.59 4.28
N LEU A 199 -16.58 -12.71 3.59
CA LEU A 199 -15.52 -12.98 2.63
C LEU A 199 -15.99 -12.55 1.23
N VAL A 200 -15.42 -11.46 0.72
CA VAL A 200 -15.82 -10.81 -0.53
C VAL A 200 -14.91 -11.25 -1.67
N ASP A 201 -15.44 -12.05 -2.59
CA ASP A 201 -14.77 -12.37 -3.85
C ASP A 201 -14.97 -11.24 -4.85
N ASP A 202 -13.92 -10.48 -5.14
CA ASP A 202 -13.91 -9.43 -6.15
C ASP A 202 -13.76 -10.00 -7.57
N CYS A 203 -14.67 -10.90 -7.94
CA CYS A 203 -14.72 -11.54 -9.26
C CYS A 203 -13.44 -12.33 -9.64
N SER A 204 -12.91 -13.13 -8.71
CA SER A 204 -11.77 -14.02 -8.96
C SER A 204 -12.03 -14.98 -10.13
N THR A 205 -10.99 -15.37 -10.85
CA THR A 205 -11.01 -16.31 -11.96
C THR A 205 -10.46 -17.69 -11.61
N LEU A 206 -9.78 -17.84 -10.47
CA LEU A 206 -9.23 -19.14 -10.05
C LEU A 206 -10.34 -20.14 -9.68
N PRO A 207 -10.37 -21.37 -10.26
CA PRO A 207 -11.45 -22.32 -10.04
C PRO A 207 -11.61 -22.79 -8.59
N ASN A 208 -10.50 -23.00 -7.88
CA ASN A 208 -10.49 -23.40 -6.48
C ASN A 208 -11.11 -22.35 -5.55
N LEU A 209 -11.14 -21.08 -5.96
CA LEU A 209 -11.80 -20.03 -5.19
C LEU A 209 -13.32 -20.02 -5.36
N LYS A 210 -13.91 -20.86 -6.22
CA LYS A 210 -15.36 -20.93 -6.47
C LYS A 210 -16.02 -22.01 -5.61
N THR A 211 -16.61 -23.04 -6.23
CA THR A 211 -17.37 -24.10 -5.55
C THR A 211 -16.56 -24.78 -4.44
N GLN A 212 -15.27 -25.05 -4.68
CA GLN A 212 -14.40 -25.68 -3.69
C GLN A 212 -14.26 -24.84 -2.41
N LEU A 213 -14.16 -23.52 -2.52
CA LEU A 213 -14.10 -22.61 -1.37
C LEU A 213 -15.43 -22.60 -0.61
N ASP A 214 -16.55 -22.53 -1.34
CA ASP A 214 -17.88 -22.53 -0.73
C ASP A 214 -18.15 -23.85 0.03
N GLU A 215 -17.74 -24.98 -0.53
CA GLU A 215 -17.84 -26.30 0.11
C GLU A 215 -16.94 -26.41 1.34
N TYR A 216 -15.70 -25.95 1.24
CA TYR A 216 -14.77 -25.94 2.36
C TYR A 216 -15.29 -25.11 3.53
N LEU A 217 -15.88 -23.94 3.24
CA LEU A 217 -16.34 -23.01 4.26
C LEU A 217 -17.74 -23.33 4.82
N ARG A 218 -18.51 -24.21 4.18
CA ARG A 218 -19.87 -24.60 4.60
C ARG A 218 -19.99 -25.00 6.09
N PRO A 219 -19.03 -25.74 6.71
CA PRO A 219 -19.13 -26.09 8.13
C PRO A 219 -18.91 -24.92 9.09
N TYR A 220 -18.35 -23.80 8.63
CA TYR A 220 -17.99 -22.66 9.47
C TYR A 220 -19.11 -21.62 9.45
N GLY A 221 -20.12 -21.81 10.31
CA GLY A 221 -21.36 -21.00 10.31
C GLY A 221 -21.20 -19.48 10.52
N LYS A 222 -20.01 -19.00 10.87
CA LYS A 222 -19.70 -17.56 10.95
C LYS A 222 -19.13 -16.99 9.66
N VAL A 223 -18.72 -17.82 8.71
CA VAL A 223 -18.09 -17.40 7.46
C VAL A 223 -19.14 -17.38 6.37
N ARG A 224 -19.27 -16.25 5.70
CA ARG A 224 -20.19 -16.04 4.60
C ARG A 224 -19.45 -15.48 3.41
N VAL A 225 -19.49 -16.21 2.30
CA VAL A 225 -18.90 -15.76 1.03
C VAL A 225 -19.93 -14.93 0.27
N ILE A 226 -19.54 -13.73 -0.17
CA ILE A 226 -20.30 -12.92 -1.12
C ILE A 226 -19.47 -12.69 -2.38
N ARG A 227 -20.12 -12.71 -3.54
CA ARG A 227 -19.47 -12.70 -4.85
C ARG A 227 -19.85 -11.42 -5.59
N ALA A 228 -18.88 -10.60 -5.95
CA ALA A 228 -19.12 -9.46 -6.81
C ALA A 228 -19.46 -9.94 -8.24
N PRO A 229 -20.48 -9.37 -8.91
CA PRO A 229 -20.89 -9.81 -10.25
C PRO A 229 -19.90 -9.38 -11.35
N ILE A 230 -19.09 -8.36 -11.08
CA ILE A 230 -18.04 -7.82 -11.93
C ILE A 230 -16.81 -7.52 -11.05
N ARG A 231 -15.64 -7.32 -11.67
CA ARG A 231 -14.45 -6.87 -10.93
C ARG A 231 -14.64 -5.40 -10.53
N LEU A 232 -14.84 -5.17 -9.24
CA LEU A 232 -15.09 -3.88 -8.62
C LEU A 232 -13.79 -3.15 -8.27
N GLY A 233 -12.73 -3.90 -7.94
CA GLY A 233 -11.53 -3.37 -7.30
C GLY A 233 -11.64 -3.34 -5.78
N LEU A 234 -10.49 -3.22 -5.10
CA LEU A 234 -10.39 -3.29 -3.63
C LEU A 234 -11.37 -2.34 -2.95
N ILE A 235 -11.43 -1.10 -3.42
CA ILE A 235 -12.15 0.01 -2.79
C ILE A 235 -13.66 -0.28 -2.79
N ARG A 236 -14.22 -0.53 -3.98
CA ARG A 236 -15.64 -0.82 -4.15
C ARG A 236 -16.02 -2.19 -3.57
N ALA A 237 -15.14 -3.19 -3.64
CA ALA A 237 -15.37 -4.48 -3.00
C ALA A 237 -15.41 -4.36 -1.46
N ARG A 238 -14.61 -3.48 -0.85
CA ARG A 238 -14.71 -3.17 0.59
C ARG A 238 -16.00 -2.46 0.93
N ILE A 239 -16.45 -1.49 0.12
CA ILE A 239 -17.78 -0.87 0.30
C ILE A 239 -18.88 -1.93 0.20
N PHE A 240 -18.84 -2.79 -0.82
CA PHE A 240 -19.79 -3.86 -1.03
C PHE A 240 -19.84 -4.83 0.17
N GLY A 241 -18.69 -5.23 0.68
CA GLY A 241 -18.57 -6.03 1.91
C GLY A 241 -19.13 -5.31 3.12
N ALA A 242 -18.70 -4.07 3.34
CA ALA A 242 -19.14 -3.23 4.46
C ALA A 242 -20.65 -3.07 4.47
N GLN A 243 -21.27 -2.70 3.35
CA GLN A 243 -22.72 -2.51 3.28
C GLN A 243 -23.50 -3.80 3.60
N ASN A 244 -22.92 -4.97 3.33
CA ASN A 244 -23.49 -6.28 3.61
C ASN A 244 -23.20 -6.83 5.03
N THR A 245 -22.53 -6.07 5.91
CA THR A 245 -22.34 -6.47 7.32
C THR A 245 -23.55 -6.13 8.18
N THR A 246 -23.68 -6.82 9.32
CA THR A 246 -24.79 -6.66 10.27
C THR A 246 -24.40 -6.04 11.62
N SER A 247 -23.10 -5.91 11.90
CA SER A 247 -22.61 -5.37 13.18
C SER A 247 -22.43 -3.85 13.15
N GLU A 248 -22.47 -3.23 14.34
CA GLU A 248 -22.16 -1.81 14.53
C GLU A 248 -20.68 -1.50 14.29
N VAL A 249 -19.80 -2.48 14.50
CA VAL A 249 -18.36 -2.35 14.27
C VAL A 249 -17.95 -3.24 13.10
N ILE A 250 -17.08 -2.71 12.24
CA ILE A 250 -16.53 -3.42 11.08
C ILE A 250 -15.01 -3.48 11.23
N THR A 251 -14.44 -4.66 11.05
CA THR A 251 -12.99 -4.87 11.03
C THR A 251 -12.57 -5.36 9.65
N PHE A 252 -11.76 -4.57 8.94
CA PHE A 252 -11.21 -4.93 7.65
C PHE A 252 -9.88 -5.64 7.81
N LEU A 253 -9.69 -6.71 7.03
CA LEU A 253 -8.42 -7.42 6.90
C LEU A 253 -8.20 -7.75 5.41
N ASP A 254 -6.94 -7.75 4.99
CA ASP A 254 -6.56 -8.32 3.70
C ASP A 254 -6.62 -9.85 3.74
N ALA A 255 -6.72 -10.50 2.58
CA ALA A 255 -6.86 -11.95 2.48
C ALA A 255 -5.56 -12.74 2.76
N HIS A 256 -4.47 -12.05 3.11
CA HIS A 256 -3.14 -12.61 3.30
C HIS A 256 -2.48 -12.12 4.59
N VAL A 257 -3.18 -12.34 5.70
CA VAL A 257 -2.74 -11.92 7.04
C VAL A 257 -2.82 -13.06 8.04
N GLU A 258 -2.06 -12.94 9.12
CA GLU A 258 -2.14 -13.81 10.29
C GLU A 258 -2.22 -12.96 11.56
N CYS A 259 -3.39 -13.00 12.19
CA CYS A 259 -3.66 -12.35 13.46
C CYS A 259 -2.89 -13.04 14.59
N THR A 260 -2.45 -12.30 15.59
CA THR A 260 -1.86 -12.89 16.81
C THR A 260 -2.88 -12.95 17.95
N VAL A 261 -2.50 -13.55 19.07
CA VAL A 261 -3.31 -13.53 20.30
C VAL A 261 -3.50 -12.09 20.78
N GLY A 262 -4.74 -11.69 21.08
CA GLY A 262 -5.11 -10.38 21.66
C GLY A 262 -5.31 -9.26 20.65
N TRP A 263 -5.28 -9.59 19.36
CA TRP A 263 -5.35 -8.59 18.30
C TRP A 263 -6.70 -7.87 18.21
N LEU A 264 -7.80 -8.59 18.43
CA LEU A 264 -9.13 -8.07 18.15
C LEU A 264 -9.63 -7.19 19.29
N GLU A 265 -9.44 -7.66 20.51
CA GLU A 265 -9.84 -7.01 21.76
C GLU A 265 -9.25 -5.60 21.86
N ALA A 266 -7.97 -5.48 21.57
CA ALA A 266 -7.26 -4.21 21.63
C ALA A 266 -7.78 -3.20 20.58
N LEU A 267 -8.24 -3.66 19.41
CA LEU A 267 -8.86 -2.78 18.40
C LEU A 267 -10.27 -2.36 18.82
N LEU A 268 -11.07 -3.31 19.31
CA LEU A 268 -12.45 -3.06 19.71
C LEU A 268 -12.53 -2.14 20.92
N ASP A 269 -11.60 -2.25 21.88
CA ASP A 269 -11.54 -1.37 23.05
C ASP A 269 -11.44 0.11 22.63
N VAL A 270 -10.60 0.41 21.65
CA VAL A 270 -10.43 1.78 21.13
C VAL A 270 -11.73 2.30 20.52
N VAL A 271 -12.37 1.52 19.65
CA VAL A 271 -13.60 1.93 18.96
C VAL A 271 -14.79 1.99 19.93
N ALA A 272 -14.83 1.11 20.93
CA ALA A 272 -15.87 1.11 21.96
C ALA A 272 -15.78 2.34 22.87
N ARG A 273 -14.56 2.84 23.14
CA ARG A 273 -14.36 4.08 23.92
C ARG A 273 -14.71 5.34 23.13
N ASN A 274 -14.53 5.32 21.81
CA ASN A 274 -14.90 6.42 20.93
C ASN A 274 -15.22 5.89 19.52
N ASP A 275 -16.50 5.93 19.17
CA ASP A 275 -17.05 5.43 17.91
C ASP A 275 -16.57 6.20 16.66
N THR A 276 -16.02 7.41 16.84
CA THR A 276 -15.40 8.20 15.76
C THR A 276 -13.90 7.93 15.59
N THR A 277 -13.32 7.03 16.37
CA THR A 277 -11.90 6.65 16.24
C THR A 277 -11.75 5.42 15.34
N ILE A 278 -10.83 5.49 14.37
CA ILE A 278 -10.41 4.34 13.57
C ILE A 278 -9.20 3.70 14.24
N ALA A 279 -9.32 2.42 14.60
CA ALA A 279 -8.26 1.65 15.25
C ALA A 279 -7.50 0.80 14.23
N ILE A 280 -6.18 0.92 14.20
CA ILE A 280 -5.30 0.22 13.25
C ILE A 280 -4.38 -0.73 14.04
N PRO A 281 -4.28 -2.01 13.68
CA PRO A 281 -3.32 -2.91 14.31
C PRO A 281 -1.90 -2.48 13.95
N THR A 282 -0.95 -2.82 14.80
CA THR A 282 0.45 -2.80 14.36
C THR A 282 0.68 -3.95 13.39
N ILE A 283 1.16 -3.61 12.20
CA ILE A 283 1.30 -4.54 11.09
C ILE A 283 2.69 -5.17 11.13
N ASP A 284 2.73 -6.44 11.54
CA ASP A 284 3.93 -7.28 11.45
C ASP A 284 4.11 -7.82 10.04
N TRP A 285 5.28 -8.34 9.73
CA TRP A 285 5.55 -8.86 8.39
C TRP A 285 5.60 -10.39 8.39
N ILE A 286 5.05 -10.98 7.35
CA ILE A 286 5.36 -12.34 6.94
C ILE A 286 6.27 -12.20 5.72
N ASP A 287 7.51 -12.67 5.86
CA ASP A 287 8.52 -12.60 4.81
C ASP A 287 8.03 -13.35 3.57
N GLU A 288 8.01 -12.68 2.43
CA GLU A 288 7.40 -13.19 1.21
C GLU A 288 8.15 -14.37 0.59
N LYS A 289 9.40 -14.61 0.99
CA LYS A 289 10.25 -15.68 0.43
C LYS A 289 10.24 -16.92 1.31
N SER A 290 10.35 -16.73 2.62
CA SER A 290 10.50 -17.80 3.61
C SER A 290 9.23 -18.08 4.41
N MET A 291 8.23 -17.19 4.35
CA MET A 291 7.00 -17.22 5.15
C MET A 291 7.22 -17.06 6.68
N ALA A 292 8.41 -16.62 7.09
CA ALA A 292 8.73 -16.36 8.49
C ALA A 292 8.00 -15.13 9.04
N LEU A 293 7.59 -15.18 10.30
CA LEU A 293 7.05 -14.04 11.03
C LEU A 293 8.20 -13.10 11.46
N VAL A 294 8.09 -11.83 11.10
CA VAL A 294 9.00 -10.75 11.49
C VAL A 294 8.23 -9.71 12.28
N ALA A 295 8.34 -9.77 13.61
CA ALA A 295 7.55 -8.96 14.55
C ALA A 295 8.34 -7.93 15.36
N ASN A 296 9.65 -7.79 15.14
CA ASN A 296 10.52 -6.96 15.96
C ASN A 296 10.64 -5.48 15.52
N LYS A 297 10.01 -5.09 14.40
CA LYS A 297 10.20 -3.77 13.78
C LYS A 297 8.98 -2.85 13.89
N SER A 298 7.80 -3.40 13.68
CA SER A 298 6.56 -2.65 13.45
C SER A 298 6.16 -1.68 14.57
N ILE A 299 6.45 -1.99 15.85
CA ILE A 299 6.16 -1.10 16.99
C ILE A 299 6.86 0.27 16.92
N SER A 300 7.94 0.37 16.15
CA SER A 300 8.80 1.55 16.06
C SER A 300 8.37 2.51 14.96
N TYR A 301 7.32 2.19 14.21
CA TYR A 301 6.89 2.95 13.03
C TYR A 301 5.48 3.52 13.19
N ILE A 302 5.21 4.56 12.39
CA ILE A 302 3.91 5.19 12.19
C ILE A 302 3.60 5.22 10.70
N GLY A 303 2.32 5.16 10.35
CA GLY A 303 1.89 5.36 8.97
C GLY A 303 1.84 6.85 8.64
N ALA A 304 2.50 7.24 7.55
CA ALA A 304 2.61 8.63 7.09
C ALA A 304 2.73 8.67 5.56
N TYR A 305 2.82 9.86 4.97
CA TYR A 305 3.06 10.05 3.53
C TYR A 305 3.78 11.38 3.28
N ASP A 306 4.24 11.61 2.05
CA ASP A 306 4.80 12.91 1.62
C ASP A 306 3.81 13.62 0.68
N TRP A 307 4.10 14.84 0.24
CA TRP A 307 3.17 15.66 -0.56
C TRP A 307 2.68 15.03 -1.87
N ASP A 308 3.28 13.93 -2.35
CA ASP A 308 2.80 13.18 -3.50
C ASP A 308 1.76 12.09 -3.16
N LEU A 309 1.27 12.08 -1.91
CA LEU A 309 0.30 11.13 -1.34
C LEU A 309 0.81 9.68 -1.27
N ASN A 310 2.12 9.46 -1.46
CA ASN A 310 2.68 8.13 -1.37
C ASN A 310 2.85 7.70 0.09
N PHE A 311 2.17 6.63 0.48
CA PHE A 311 2.26 6.07 1.83
C PHE A 311 3.67 5.55 2.14
N GLY A 312 4.11 5.75 3.37
CA GLY A 312 5.35 5.21 3.89
C GLY A 312 5.35 5.08 5.41
N TRP A 313 6.34 4.35 5.90
CA TRP A 313 6.55 4.16 7.34
C TRP A 313 7.58 5.16 7.85
N TRP A 314 7.17 6.00 8.79
CA TRP A 314 8.06 6.93 9.49
C TRP A 314 8.40 6.39 10.88
N GLY A 315 9.55 6.73 11.42
CA GLY A 315 9.90 6.31 12.78
C GLY A 315 9.06 7.05 13.82
N ARG A 316 8.56 6.35 14.86
CA ARG A 316 7.83 6.97 15.99
C ARG A 316 8.62 8.06 16.70
N TRP A 317 9.96 8.03 16.62
CA TRP A 317 10.81 9.11 17.15
C TRP A 317 10.56 10.46 16.48
N SER A 318 10.06 10.48 15.23
CA SER A 318 9.73 11.70 14.50
C SER A 318 8.50 12.43 15.04
N MET A 319 7.59 11.72 15.74
CA MET A 319 6.37 12.31 16.28
C MET A 319 6.69 13.42 17.29
N ARG A 320 5.98 14.54 17.21
CA ARG A 320 6.00 15.62 18.20
C ARG A 320 5.31 15.19 19.48
N LYS A 321 4.14 14.56 19.37
CA LYS A 321 3.42 14.01 20.52
C LYS A 321 4.11 12.74 21.02
N LYS A 322 4.44 12.72 22.32
CA LYS A 322 5.03 11.57 23.00
C LYS A 322 4.00 10.90 23.90
N TYR A 323 4.11 9.59 24.03
CA TYR A 323 3.23 8.73 24.84
C TYR A 323 4.08 8.11 25.95
N GLU A 324 3.48 7.90 27.13
CA GLU A 324 4.21 7.46 28.31
C GLU A 324 4.72 6.02 28.14
N ASN A 325 3.88 5.16 27.57
CA ASN A 325 4.24 3.78 27.25
C ASN A 325 4.27 3.52 25.74
N LYS A 326 5.29 2.78 25.28
CA LYS A 326 5.41 2.34 23.88
C LYS A 326 4.20 1.55 23.38
N MET A 327 3.46 0.90 24.28
CA MET A 327 2.32 0.05 23.98
C MET A 327 0.97 0.77 23.99
N GLU A 328 0.94 2.05 24.40
CA GLU A 328 -0.28 2.85 24.34
C GLU A 328 -0.73 3.10 22.89
N PRO A 329 -2.05 3.05 22.62
CA PRO A 329 -2.59 3.53 21.36
C PRO A 329 -2.15 4.96 21.08
N PHE A 330 -1.68 5.21 19.87
CA PHE A 330 -1.12 6.50 19.49
C PHE A 330 -1.72 7.00 18.18
N ASP A 331 -1.93 8.31 18.11
CA ASP A 331 -2.43 9.01 16.94
C ASP A 331 -1.50 8.78 15.73
N THR A 332 -2.06 8.46 14.57
CA THR A 332 -1.32 8.28 13.31
C THR A 332 -1.93 9.14 12.21
N PRO A 333 -1.12 9.85 11.40
CA PRO A 333 -1.64 10.71 10.35
C PRO A 333 -2.26 9.90 9.22
N ALA A 334 -1.66 8.75 8.89
CA ALA A 334 -2.15 7.88 7.84
C ALA A 334 -2.13 6.40 8.23
N MET A 335 -2.91 5.61 7.49
CA MET A 335 -2.89 4.16 7.54
C MET A 335 -2.33 3.54 6.26
N ALA A 336 -1.80 2.32 6.37
CA ALA A 336 -1.46 1.50 5.21
C ALA A 336 -2.72 1.12 4.40
N GLY A 337 -3.88 1.04 5.04
CA GLY A 337 -5.18 0.78 4.42
C GLY A 337 -5.68 -0.64 4.60
N GLY A 338 -4.80 -1.63 4.56
CA GLY A 338 -5.16 -3.06 4.57
C GLY A 338 -5.98 -3.51 5.78
N LEU A 339 -5.66 -3.01 6.97
CA LEU A 339 -6.15 -3.53 8.23
C LEU A 339 -6.61 -2.41 9.16
N PHE A 340 -7.86 -2.40 9.58
CA PHE A 340 -8.39 -1.43 10.55
C PHE A 340 -9.77 -1.84 11.09
N THR A 341 -10.19 -1.21 12.19
CA THR A 341 -11.54 -1.34 12.77
C THR A 341 -12.20 0.02 12.87
N ILE A 342 -13.47 0.11 12.50
CA ILE A 342 -14.25 1.34 12.43
C ILE A 342 -15.71 1.09 12.83
N ASN A 343 -16.35 2.08 13.46
CA ASN A 343 -17.79 2.06 13.64
C ASN A 343 -18.49 2.25 12.28
N ARG A 344 -19.51 1.42 11.99
CA ARG A 344 -20.25 1.43 10.73
C ARG A 344 -20.94 2.77 10.48
N ALA A 345 -21.63 3.32 11.47
CA ALA A 345 -22.35 4.59 11.33
C ALA A 345 -21.37 5.75 11.11
N PHE A 346 -20.19 5.70 11.73
CA PHE A 346 -19.14 6.66 11.42
C PHE A 346 -18.63 6.51 9.98
N PHE A 347 -18.36 5.28 9.51
CA PHE A 347 -17.91 5.06 8.14
C PHE A 347 -18.93 5.53 7.10
N GLU A 348 -20.22 5.28 7.36
CA GLU A 348 -21.34 5.77 6.54
C GLU A 348 -21.42 7.30 6.55
N ARG A 349 -21.26 7.94 7.71
CA ARG A 349 -21.23 9.41 7.84
C ARG A 349 -20.09 10.04 7.05
N LEU A 350 -18.93 9.38 6.97
CA LEU A 350 -17.81 9.78 6.12
C LEU A 350 -18.06 9.54 4.61
N GLY A 351 -19.20 8.93 4.27
CA GLY A 351 -19.59 8.58 2.91
C GLY A 351 -18.85 7.38 2.33
N TRP A 352 -18.48 6.42 3.19
CA TRP A 352 -17.68 5.25 2.82
C TRP A 352 -16.33 5.66 2.20
N TYR A 353 -15.79 4.87 1.28
CA TYR A 353 -14.74 5.35 0.36
C TYR A 353 -15.35 6.10 -0.84
N ASP A 354 -14.53 6.83 -1.60
CA ASP A 354 -14.95 7.35 -2.90
C ASP A 354 -15.18 6.21 -3.91
N GLU A 355 -16.44 5.97 -4.27
CA GLU A 355 -16.82 5.00 -5.30
C GLU A 355 -16.28 5.37 -6.70
N GLY A 356 -15.88 6.63 -6.92
CA GLY A 356 -15.21 7.07 -8.13
C GLY A 356 -13.73 6.68 -8.21
N PHE A 357 -13.12 6.21 -7.11
CA PHE A 357 -11.78 5.64 -7.17
C PHE A 357 -11.77 4.32 -7.93
N ASP A 358 -10.73 4.15 -8.73
CA ASP A 358 -10.57 2.99 -9.59
C ASP A 358 -9.57 2.01 -8.97
N ILE A 359 -9.97 0.74 -8.88
CA ILE A 359 -9.21 -0.45 -8.47
C ILE A 359 -8.50 -0.37 -7.10
N TYR A 360 -7.44 0.42 -6.99
CA TYR A 360 -6.51 0.42 -5.85
C TYR A 360 -5.76 1.75 -5.73
N GLY A 361 -5.45 2.13 -4.49
CA GLY A 361 -4.54 3.20 -4.15
C GLY A 361 -5.28 4.48 -3.78
N ILE A 362 -4.68 5.23 -2.86
CA ILE A 362 -5.13 6.53 -2.34
C ILE A 362 -6.35 6.43 -1.40
N GLU A 363 -7.11 5.34 -1.39
CA GLU A 363 -8.23 5.14 -0.47
C GLU A 363 -7.79 5.18 0.99
N ASN A 364 -6.58 4.68 1.26
CA ASN A 364 -5.98 4.68 2.57
C ASN A 364 -5.69 6.10 3.07
N ILE A 365 -5.18 6.96 2.20
CA ILE A 365 -4.91 8.38 2.50
C ILE A 365 -6.22 9.16 2.61
N GLU A 366 -7.19 8.89 1.72
CA GLU A 366 -8.49 9.54 1.73
C GLU A 366 -9.23 9.33 3.06
N LEU A 367 -9.35 8.07 3.51
CA LEU A 367 -10.02 7.79 4.76
C LEU A 367 -9.24 8.34 5.97
N SER A 368 -7.90 8.41 5.86
CA SER A 368 -7.07 9.04 6.88
C SER A 368 -7.43 10.53 7.03
N MET A 369 -7.46 11.29 5.94
CA MET A 369 -7.87 12.69 5.94
C MET A 369 -9.30 12.86 6.45
N LYS A 370 -10.26 12.09 5.91
CA LYS A 370 -11.66 12.10 6.34
C LYS A 370 -11.81 11.93 7.85
N SER A 371 -11.14 10.94 8.43
CA SER A 371 -11.30 10.62 9.84
C SER A 371 -10.98 11.82 10.74
N TRP A 372 -9.84 12.47 10.49
CA TRP A 372 -9.35 13.62 11.25
C TRP A 372 -10.12 14.90 10.95
N MET A 373 -10.43 15.15 9.68
CA MET A 373 -11.14 16.36 9.27
C MET A 373 -12.60 16.35 9.72
N CYS A 374 -13.24 15.19 9.81
CA CYS A 374 -14.69 15.08 10.06
C CYS A 374 -15.03 14.70 11.51
N GLY A 375 -14.19 15.14 12.46
CA GLY A 375 -14.46 15.05 13.90
C GLY A 375 -14.11 13.71 14.55
N GLY A 376 -13.32 12.87 13.88
CA GLY A 376 -12.74 11.65 14.44
C GLY A 376 -11.21 11.72 14.49
N LYS A 377 -10.57 10.55 14.53
CA LYS A 377 -9.13 10.40 14.41
C LYS A 377 -8.72 8.97 14.04
N MET A 378 -7.45 8.79 13.69
CA MET A 378 -6.86 7.45 13.55
C MET A 378 -5.85 7.18 14.64
N VAL A 379 -5.86 5.96 15.17
CA VAL A 379 -4.86 5.49 16.13
C VAL A 379 -4.30 4.14 15.72
N THR A 380 -2.98 3.99 15.83
CA THR A 380 -2.33 2.68 15.78
C THR A 380 -2.33 2.10 17.19
N VAL A 381 -2.64 0.81 17.30
CA VAL A 381 -2.80 0.09 18.57
C VAL A 381 -1.67 -0.93 18.71
N PRO A 382 -0.59 -0.64 19.47
CA PRO A 382 0.55 -1.54 19.64
C PRO A 382 0.22 -2.93 20.18
N CYS A 383 -0.76 -3.02 21.09
CA CYS A 383 -1.20 -4.30 21.65
C CYS A 383 -1.94 -5.18 20.63
N SER A 384 -2.46 -4.60 19.54
CA SER A 384 -3.04 -5.35 18.44
C SER A 384 -1.98 -5.64 17.39
N ARG A 385 -1.68 -6.92 17.15
CA ARG A 385 -0.64 -7.35 16.21
C ARG A 385 -1.24 -8.27 15.16
N VAL A 386 -1.13 -7.86 13.90
CA VAL A 386 -1.55 -8.67 12.75
C VAL A 386 -0.42 -8.67 11.74
N ALA A 387 0.05 -9.86 11.37
CA ALA A 387 1.13 -10.01 10.41
C ALA A 387 0.57 -10.06 8.99
N HIS A 388 1.20 -9.35 8.05
CA HIS A 388 0.78 -9.24 6.66
C HIS A 388 1.89 -9.74 5.72
N ILE A 389 1.53 -10.50 4.68
CA ILE A 389 2.50 -10.96 3.68
C ILE A 389 2.93 -9.77 2.80
N GLN A 390 4.21 -9.38 2.90
CA GLN A 390 4.78 -8.27 2.15
C GLN A 390 5.05 -8.67 0.68
N LYS A 391 4.01 -8.68 -0.14
CA LYS A 391 4.13 -9.06 -1.56
C LYS A 391 5.18 -8.19 -2.29
N ASN A 392 5.95 -8.82 -3.17
CA ASN A 392 6.92 -8.18 -4.07
C ASN A 392 6.20 -7.48 -5.24
N GLY A 393 5.39 -6.48 -4.90
CA GLY A 393 4.51 -5.74 -5.80
C GLY A 393 3.09 -6.30 -5.89
N HIS A 394 2.28 -5.68 -6.75
CA HIS A 394 0.88 -6.02 -6.96
C HIS A 394 0.69 -6.53 -8.40
N PRO A 395 0.81 -7.85 -8.66
CA PRO A 395 0.77 -8.39 -10.02
C PRO A 395 -0.49 -8.01 -10.80
N TYR A 396 -1.64 -7.87 -10.12
CA TYR A 396 -2.91 -7.49 -10.73
C TYR A 396 -2.96 -6.05 -11.25
N LEU A 397 -2.05 -5.17 -10.84
CA LEU A 397 -1.96 -3.81 -11.39
C LEU A 397 -1.25 -3.78 -12.75
N ARG A 398 -0.48 -4.82 -13.10
CA ARG A 398 0.26 -4.87 -14.38
C ARG A 398 -0.66 -4.95 -15.60
N SER A 399 -1.90 -5.39 -15.42
CA SER A 399 -2.90 -5.44 -16.50
C SER A 399 -3.67 -4.14 -16.69
N GLU A 400 -3.50 -3.15 -15.80
CA GLU A 400 -4.24 -1.90 -15.86
C GLU A 400 -3.60 -0.93 -16.86
N LYS A 401 -4.41 -0.44 -17.79
CA LYS A 401 -3.97 0.50 -18.84
C LYS A 401 -4.00 1.95 -18.38
N LYS A 402 -4.79 2.24 -17.35
CA LYS A 402 -4.96 3.57 -16.76
C LYS A 402 -4.03 3.71 -15.58
N ASP A 403 -3.43 4.88 -15.42
CA ASP A 403 -2.80 5.24 -14.16
C ASP A 403 -3.87 5.56 -13.10
N VAL A 404 -4.34 4.49 -12.45
CA VAL A 404 -5.41 4.56 -11.45
C VAL A 404 -4.98 5.38 -10.24
N VAL A 405 -3.71 5.32 -9.84
CA VAL A 405 -3.19 6.06 -8.69
C VAL A 405 -3.21 7.56 -8.96
N ARG A 406 -2.76 8.00 -10.15
CA ARG A 406 -2.85 9.41 -10.56
C ARG A 406 -4.29 9.91 -10.51
N ALA A 407 -5.22 9.15 -11.10
CA ALA A 407 -6.63 9.56 -11.14
C ALA A 407 -7.22 9.67 -9.72
N ASN A 408 -6.95 8.69 -8.85
CA ASN A 408 -7.44 8.70 -7.47
C ASN A 408 -6.79 9.84 -6.65
N SER A 409 -5.50 10.13 -6.84
CA SER A 409 -4.79 11.25 -6.19
C SER A 409 -5.43 12.59 -6.52
N ILE A 410 -5.74 12.83 -7.80
CA ILE A 410 -6.33 14.09 -8.27
C ILE A 410 -7.76 14.26 -7.74
N ARG A 411 -8.56 13.19 -7.74
CA ARG A 411 -9.89 13.18 -7.13
C ARG A 411 -9.85 13.48 -5.63
N LEU A 412 -8.95 12.82 -4.90
CA LEU A 412 -8.74 13.10 -3.47
C LEU A 412 -8.38 14.56 -3.24
N ALA A 413 -7.38 15.07 -3.98
CA ALA A 413 -6.89 16.42 -3.82
C ALA A 413 -8.00 17.46 -4.04
N GLU A 414 -8.80 17.27 -5.08
CA GLU A 414 -9.91 18.17 -5.41
C GLU A 414 -10.98 18.23 -4.31
N VAL A 415 -11.20 17.14 -3.57
CA VAL A 415 -12.22 17.07 -2.53
C VAL A 415 -11.69 17.47 -1.16
N TRP A 416 -10.46 17.06 -0.81
CA TRP A 416 -9.99 17.02 0.58
C TRP A 416 -8.79 17.92 0.88
N MET A 417 -8.07 18.45 -0.12
CA MET A 417 -6.81 19.19 0.10
C MET A 417 -6.94 20.72 0.01
N ASP A 418 -8.14 21.26 -0.23
CA ASP A 418 -8.39 22.71 -0.30
C ASP A 418 -7.37 23.42 -1.20
N GLN A 419 -6.72 24.50 -0.74
CA GLN A 419 -5.68 25.19 -1.50
C GLN A 419 -4.41 24.36 -1.73
N TYR A 420 -4.16 23.32 -0.93
CA TYR A 420 -2.98 22.48 -1.04
C TYR A 420 -3.07 21.46 -2.18
N LYS A 421 -4.24 21.33 -2.83
CA LYS A 421 -4.41 20.50 -4.02
C LYS A 421 -3.51 20.93 -5.18
N ASP A 422 -3.13 22.21 -5.22
CA ASP A 422 -2.20 22.76 -6.21
C ASP A 422 -0.87 21.99 -6.19
N VAL A 423 -0.39 21.53 -5.03
CA VAL A 423 0.83 20.70 -4.93
C VAL A 423 0.68 19.39 -5.71
N ILE A 424 -0.49 18.75 -5.65
CA ILE A 424 -0.79 17.52 -6.39
C ILE A 424 -0.92 17.79 -7.88
N PHE A 425 -1.58 18.90 -8.23
CA PHE A 425 -1.75 19.32 -9.61
C PHE A 425 -0.39 19.62 -10.26
N ASP A 426 0.52 20.28 -9.54
CA ASP A 426 1.89 20.58 -9.99
C ASP A 426 2.75 19.31 -10.11
N ILE A 427 2.65 18.38 -9.16
CA ILE A 427 3.33 17.07 -9.25
C ILE A 427 2.87 16.28 -10.48
N HIS A 428 1.64 16.48 -10.93
CA HIS A 428 1.08 15.84 -12.13
C HIS A 428 1.08 16.72 -13.38
N GLY A 429 1.51 17.99 -13.29
CA GLY A 429 1.58 18.95 -14.38
C GLY A 429 0.24 19.30 -15.01
N ILE A 430 -0.83 19.34 -14.23
CA ILE A 430 -2.18 19.69 -14.70
C ILE A 430 -2.57 21.09 -14.20
N PRO A 431 -3.32 21.88 -15.00
CA PRO A 431 -3.65 23.27 -14.63
C PRO A 431 -4.75 23.38 -13.58
N HIS A 432 -5.72 22.46 -13.60
CA HIS A 432 -6.88 22.42 -12.71
C HIS A 432 -7.54 21.05 -12.81
N TYR A 433 -8.57 20.81 -11.99
CA TYR A 433 -9.36 19.60 -12.05
C TYR A 433 -10.15 19.49 -13.37
N LEU A 434 -9.92 18.41 -14.11
CA LEU A 434 -10.60 18.12 -15.39
C LEU A 434 -11.67 17.04 -15.16
N GLU A 435 -12.93 17.45 -15.02
CA GLU A 435 -14.03 16.52 -14.74
C GLU A 435 -14.20 15.47 -15.85
N GLU A 436 -13.91 15.85 -17.10
CA GLU A 436 -13.94 14.94 -18.25
C GLU A 436 -12.92 13.80 -18.17
N GLU A 437 -11.81 13.99 -17.44
CA GLU A 437 -10.76 12.97 -17.26
C GLU A 437 -10.97 12.16 -15.97
N PHE A 438 -11.42 12.82 -14.90
CA PHE A 438 -11.45 12.24 -13.55
C PHE A 438 -12.86 11.93 -13.03
N GLY A 439 -13.91 12.31 -13.76
CA GLY A 439 -15.32 12.16 -13.39
C GLY A 439 -15.78 13.15 -12.32
N SER A 440 -17.09 13.29 -12.11
CA SER A 440 -17.61 14.23 -11.11
C SER A 440 -17.18 13.86 -9.68
N VAL A 441 -16.96 14.89 -8.85
CA VAL A 441 -16.70 14.79 -7.40
C VAL A 441 -17.74 15.54 -6.57
N GLU A 442 -18.83 16.03 -7.19
CA GLU A 442 -19.88 16.80 -6.52
C GLU A 442 -20.47 16.03 -5.32
N SER A 443 -20.76 14.75 -5.51
CA SER A 443 -21.30 13.91 -4.42
C SER A 443 -20.35 13.82 -3.23
N ARG A 444 -19.03 13.80 -3.48
CA ARG A 444 -18.00 13.72 -2.44
C ARG A 444 -17.86 15.04 -1.69
N LYS A 445 -17.88 16.17 -2.41
CA LYS A 445 -17.92 17.52 -1.82
C LYS A 445 -19.17 17.71 -0.94
N ALA A 446 -20.35 17.26 -1.41
CA ALA A 446 -21.58 17.33 -0.63
C ALA A 446 -21.54 16.45 0.64
N ILE A 447 -20.88 15.28 0.58
CA ILE A 447 -20.64 14.44 1.76
C ILE A 447 -19.73 15.16 2.75
N ARG A 448 -18.61 15.74 2.28
CA ARG A 448 -17.68 16.50 3.12
C ARG A 448 -18.40 17.63 3.88
N GLU A 449 -19.26 18.36 3.19
CA GLU A 449 -20.07 19.43 3.79
C GLU A 449 -21.05 18.88 4.84
N ARG A 450 -21.86 17.87 4.48
CA ARG A 450 -22.83 17.26 5.40
C ARG A 450 -22.20 16.63 6.63
N ALA A 451 -21.00 16.08 6.50
CA ALA A 451 -20.25 15.49 7.60
C ALA A 451 -19.61 16.55 8.53
N GLY A 452 -19.71 17.85 8.20
CA GLY A 452 -19.19 18.95 9.02
C GLY A 452 -17.67 18.97 9.10
N CYS A 453 -16.99 18.57 8.03
CA CYS A 453 -15.54 18.41 8.04
C CYS A 453 -14.81 19.76 8.04
N ARG A 454 -13.67 19.79 8.72
CA ARG A 454 -12.70 20.90 8.74
C ARG A 454 -11.91 20.97 7.43
N ASP A 455 -11.08 21.99 7.30
CA ASP A 455 -10.17 22.17 6.18
C ASP A 455 -8.92 21.28 6.29
N PHE A 456 -8.17 21.18 5.20
CA PHE A 456 -6.94 20.39 5.13
C PHE A 456 -5.84 20.96 6.03
N ARG A 457 -5.86 22.29 6.26
CA ARG A 457 -4.95 22.93 7.20
C ARG A 457 -5.13 22.35 8.61
N TYR A 458 -6.36 22.17 9.06
CA TYR A 458 -6.65 21.51 10.34
C TYR A 458 -6.04 20.11 10.40
N TYR A 459 -6.12 19.32 9.32
CA TYR A 459 -5.49 18.00 9.24
C TYR A 459 -3.97 18.08 9.43
N ILE A 460 -3.28 18.97 8.72
CA ILE A 460 -1.82 19.14 8.88
C ILE A 460 -1.45 19.56 10.31
N GLU A 461 -2.22 20.47 10.92
CA GLU A 461 -1.92 20.97 12.26
C GLU A 461 -2.17 19.94 13.38
N HIS A 462 -3.17 19.06 13.22
CA HIS A 462 -3.64 18.18 14.30
C HIS A 462 -3.31 16.69 14.08
N ALA A 463 -3.35 16.23 12.84
CA ALA A 463 -3.06 14.84 12.49
C ALA A 463 -1.59 14.64 12.13
N PHE A 464 -1.00 15.59 11.38
CA PHE A 464 0.34 15.41 10.79
C PHE A 464 1.27 16.63 10.92
N PRO A 465 1.53 17.15 12.13
CA PRO A 465 2.33 18.36 12.32
C PRO A 465 3.83 18.17 11.97
N GLU A 466 4.27 16.94 11.72
CA GLU A 466 5.62 16.60 11.24
C GLU A 466 5.78 16.78 9.72
N MET A 467 4.69 16.93 8.97
CA MET A 467 4.72 17.14 7.52
C MET A 467 5.44 18.45 7.20
N ARG A 468 6.41 18.38 6.29
CA ARG A 468 7.24 19.54 5.92
C ARG A 468 6.45 20.50 5.03
N SER A 469 6.87 21.76 4.95
CA SER A 469 6.29 22.69 3.98
C SER A 469 6.51 22.19 2.55
N PRO A 470 5.51 22.27 1.65
CA PRO A 470 5.66 21.95 0.23
C PRO A 470 6.32 23.07 -0.57
N GLU A 471 6.57 24.22 0.04
CA GLU A 471 7.11 25.41 -0.64
C GLU A 471 8.52 25.15 -1.18
N VAL A 472 8.69 25.43 -2.47
CA VAL A 472 9.97 25.38 -3.17
C VAL A 472 10.20 26.76 -3.81
N ALA A 473 11.41 27.28 -3.70
CA ALA A 473 11.73 28.60 -4.26
C ALA A 473 11.61 28.58 -5.80
N GLY A 474 10.98 29.61 -6.35
CA GLY A 474 10.80 29.76 -7.79
C GLY A 474 9.74 28.85 -8.41
N THR A 475 8.87 28.23 -7.62
CA THR A 475 7.72 27.47 -8.15
C THR A 475 6.83 28.35 -9.01
N PHE A 476 6.42 27.85 -10.16
CA PHE A 476 5.51 28.54 -11.07
C PHE A 476 4.59 27.56 -11.79
N ARG A 477 3.52 28.11 -12.33
CA ARG A 477 2.56 27.43 -13.20
C ARG A 477 2.22 28.30 -14.40
N GLY A 478 2.15 27.70 -15.58
CA GLY A 478 1.73 28.37 -16.80
C GLY A 478 2.71 28.23 -17.96
N GLU A 479 2.68 29.20 -18.85
CA GLU A 479 3.51 29.22 -20.04
C GLU A 479 4.95 29.65 -19.71
N VAL A 480 5.92 29.04 -20.39
CA VAL A 480 7.34 29.40 -20.29
C VAL A 480 7.73 30.15 -21.56
N HIS A 481 8.07 31.43 -21.41
CA HIS A 481 8.43 32.30 -22.53
C HIS A 481 9.94 32.46 -22.64
N ASN A 482 10.43 32.67 -23.88
CA ASN A 482 11.81 33.02 -24.12
C ASN A 482 11.94 34.54 -24.32
N VAL A 483 12.69 35.21 -23.44
CA VAL A 483 12.85 36.67 -23.46
C VAL A 483 13.37 37.20 -24.81
N VAL A 484 14.27 36.46 -25.47
CA VAL A 484 14.88 36.86 -26.75
C VAL A 484 13.89 36.75 -27.92
N LEU A 485 12.99 35.76 -27.87
CA LEU A 485 11.97 35.56 -28.91
C LEU A 485 10.70 36.39 -28.66
N GLY A 486 10.63 37.11 -27.54
CA GLY A 486 9.46 37.88 -27.12
C GLY A 486 8.37 37.03 -26.47
N THR A 487 7.27 37.69 -26.08
CA THR A 487 6.18 37.06 -25.31
C THR A 487 5.23 36.20 -26.15
N GLY A 488 5.31 36.25 -27.48
CA GLY A 488 4.43 35.48 -28.37
C GLY A 488 4.86 34.02 -28.59
N MET A 489 5.99 33.60 -28.03
CA MET A 489 6.53 32.24 -28.17
C MET A 489 6.58 31.55 -26.80
N CYS A 490 6.05 30.34 -26.74
CA CYS A 490 5.90 29.50 -25.55
C CYS A 490 6.62 28.18 -25.74
N LEU A 491 7.22 27.65 -24.67
CA LEU A 491 7.76 26.30 -24.65
C LEU A 491 6.63 25.28 -24.83
N GLU A 492 6.74 24.42 -25.83
CA GLU A 492 5.77 23.39 -26.15
C GLU A 492 6.44 22.02 -26.12
N TYR A 493 5.76 21.05 -25.50
CA TYR A 493 6.02 19.64 -25.73
C TYR A 493 4.87 18.97 -26.46
N ARG A 494 5.12 18.49 -27.68
CA ARG A 494 4.11 17.80 -28.48
C ARG A 494 4.39 16.31 -28.52
N HIS A 495 3.44 15.56 -27.97
CA HIS A 495 3.55 14.11 -27.85
C HIS A 495 3.68 13.34 -29.16
N SER A 496 2.98 13.81 -30.21
CA SER A 496 2.83 13.09 -31.48
C SER A 496 4.14 12.94 -32.26
N ASP A 497 5.00 13.95 -32.21
CA ASP A 497 6.26 14.01 -32.94
C ASP A 497 7.47 14.19 -32.01
N LYS A 498 7.25 14.18 -30.69
CA LYS A 498 8.27 14.41 -29.66
C LYS A 498 8.95 15.77 -29.79
N PHE A 499 8.29 16.76 -30.38
CA PHE A 499 8.79 18.13 -30.44
C PHE A 499 8.92 18.71 -29.04
N LEU A 500 10.11 19.19 -28.70
CA LEU A 500 10.38 20.08 -27.56
C LEU A 500 11.02 21.35 -28.11
N GLY A 501 10.36 22.49 -27.93
CA GLY A 501 10.90 23.76 -28.40
C GLY A 501 9.92 24.91 -28.25
N MET A 502 10.32 26.08 -28.75
CA MET A 502 9.48 27.28 -28.72
C MET A 502 8.49 27.26 -29.89
N ALA A 503 7.21 27.45 -29.62
CA ALA A 503 6.12 27.54 -30.59
C ALA A 503 5.23 28.76 -30.30
N PRO A 504 4.41 29.24 -31.24
CA PRO A 504 3.44 30.30 -30.96
C PRO A 504 2.54 29.91 -29.79
N CYS A 505 2.35 30.84 -28.84
CA CYS A 505 1.51 30.60 -27.67
C CYS A 505 0.05 30.35 -28.08
N ASP A 506 -0.56 29.28 -27.57
CA ASP A 506 -1.92 28.88 -27.94
C ASP A 506 -2.98 29.14 -26.85
N GLY A 507 -2.55 29.42 -25.61
CA GLY A 507 -3.43 29.71 -24.48
C GLY A 507 -4.33 28.55 -24.04
N LYS A 508 -4.07 27.31 -24.49
CA LYS A 508 -4.97 26.15 -24.25
C LYS A 508 -4.67 25.37 -22.97
N GLN A 509 -3.60 25.71 -22.26
CA GLN A 509 -3.16 25.03 -21.04
C GLN A 509 -2.98 23.50 -21.19
N ARG A 510 -2.51 23.06 -22.37
CA ARG A 510 -2.21 21.65 -22.68
C ARG A 510 -0.71 21.47 -22.84
N ASN A 511 -0.26 21.33 -24.09
CA ASN A 511 1.15 21.07 -24.44
C ASN A 511 2.12 22.22 -24.07
N GLN A 512 1.59 23.40 -23.74
CA GLN A 512 2.35 24.59 -23.37
C GLN A 512 2.18 24.99 -21.90
N PHE A 513 1.45 24.17 -21.12
CA PHE A 513 1.34 24.37 -19.68
C PHE A 513 2.45 23.63 -18.96
N TRP A 514 3.23 24.35 -18.16
CA TRP A 514 4.34 23.82 -17.39
C TRP A 514 4.18 24.16 -15.92
N THR A 515 4.68 23.26 -15.08
CA THR A 515 4.75 23.45 -13.64
C THR A 515 6.16 23.16 -13.16
N HIS A 516 6.69 24.03 -12.30
CA HIS A 516 7.85 23.73 -11.47
C HIS A 516 7.36 23.27 -10.10
N ASN A 517 7.56 21.98 -9.80
CA ASN A 517 6.85 21.28 -8.72
C ASN A 517 7.69 21.06 -7.45
N TYR A 518 7.10 20.39 -6.45
CA TYR A 518 7.73 20.02 -5.17
C TYR A 518 9.06 19.26 -5.28
N TYR A 519 9.27 18.52 -6.38
CA TYR A 519 10.50 17.77 -6.65
C TYR A 519 11.53 18.59 -7.44
N GLU A 520 11.30 19.89 -7.63
CA GLU A 520 12.07 20.78 -8.49
C GLU A 520 12.01 20.37 -9.97
N GLU A 521 10.99 19.61 -10.39
CA GLU A 521 10.85 19.17 -11.78
C GLU A 521 10.10 20.20 -12.60
N LEU A 522 10.53 20.41 -13.86
CA LEU A 522 9.79 21.17 -14.86
C LEU A 522 9.00 20.21 -15.74
N ASN A 523 7.68 20.14 -15.53
CA ASN A 523 6.85 19.11 -16.12
C ASN A 523 5.54 19.63 -16.74
N SER A 524 5.01 18.86 -17.68
CA SER A 524 3.69 19.04 -18.30
C SER A 524 3.00 17.69 -18.40
N TYR A 525 1.86 17.50 -17.74
CA TYR A 525 1.11 16.22 -17.72
C TYR A 525 2.01 14.99 -17.42
N ARG A 526 2.91 15.08 -16.44
CA ARG A 526 3.94 14.07 -16.06
C ARG A 526 5.04 13.79 -17.07
N HIS A 527 5.22 14.69 -18.02
CA HIS A 527 6.35 14.69 -18.93
C HIS A 527 7.35 15.74 -18.48
N CYS A 528 8.48 15.28 -17.96
CA CYS A 528 9.51 16.10 -17.36
C CYS A 528 10.63 16.38 -18.36
N ILE A 529 11.11 17.63 -18.37
CA ILE A 529 12.33 17.98 -19.10
C ILE A 529 13.51 17.35 -18.36
N ASP A 530 14.36 16.69 -19.14
CA ASP A 530 15.48 15.89 -18.65
C ASP A 530 16.75 16.28 -19.40
N PHE A 531 17.84 16.52 -18.67
CA PHE A 531 19.14 16.77 -19.25
C PHE A 531 19.98 15.49 -19.34
N THR A 532 20.18 15.00 -20.56
CA THR A 532 20.92 13.76 -20.85
C THR A 532 22.44 13.88 -20.75
N GLY A 533 22.95 15.06 -20.34
CA GLY A 533 24.38 15.39 -20.34
C GLY A 533 24.85 16.08 -21.63
N SER A 534 24.13 15.92 -22.74
CA SER A 534 24.45 16.56 -24.03
C SER A 534 23.28 17.32 -24.65
N SER A 535 22.04 16.98 -24.31
CA SER A 535 20.84 17.58 -24.86
C SER A 535 19.67 17.53 -23.88
N LEU A 536 18.66 18.36 -24.14
CA LEU A 536 17.37 18.30 -23.46
C LEU A 536 16.47 17.29 -24.15
N GLY A 537 15.86 16.41 -23.35
CA GLY A 537 14.80 15.52 -23.78
C GLY A 537 13.59 15.63 -22.85
N VAL A 538 12.54 14.88 -23.18
CA VAL A 538 11.34 14.78 -22.34
C VAL A 538 11.05 13.33 -22.05
N PHE A 539 10.96 12.99 -20.76
CA PHE A 539 10.76 11.63 -20.27
C PHE A 539 9.66 11.61 -19.21
N GLY A 540 9.32 10.42 -18.71
CA GLY A 540 8.45 10.32 -17.54
C GLY A 540 9.11 10.96 -16.32
N CYS A 541 8.34 11.71 -15.55
CA CYS A 541 8.80 12.28 -14.29
C CYS A 541 9.13 11.18 -13.29
N HIS A 542 10.36 11.16 -12.79
CA HIS A 542 10.86 10.11 -11.89
C HIS A 542 11.04 10.57 -10.44
N ARG A 543 10.74 11.83 -10.10
CA ARG A 543 10.69 12.38 -8.72
C ARG A 543 11.98 12.23 -7.93
N SER A 544 13.09 11.99 -8.62
CA SER A 544 14.38 11.66 -8.03
C SER A 544 15.40 12.78 -8.19
N ARG A 545 14.94 13.98 -8.59
CA ARG A 545 15.77 15.17 -8.85
C ARG A 545 16.81 14.90 -9.94
N GLY A 546 18.09 15.18 -9.68
CA GLY A 546 19.19 14.87 -10.60
C GLY A 546 19.08 15.63 -11.93
N ASN A 547 19.05 14.87 -13.02
CA ASN A 547 18.91 15.37 -14.39
C ASN A 547 17.51 15.93 -14.72
N GLN A 548 16.51 15.73 -13.86
CA GLN A 548 15.18 16.36 -13.96
C GLN A 548 14.96 17.49 -12.97
N ALA A 549 15.96 17.84 -12.14
CA ALA A 549 15.84 18.97 -11.21
C ALA A 549 16.29 20.28 -11.87
N TRP A 550 15.41 21.27 -11.79
CA TRP A 550 15.57 22.60 -12.35
C TRP A 550 15.53 23.64 -11.25
N ARG A 551 16.43 24.63 -11.33
CA ARG A 551 16.37 25.81 -10.46
C ARG A 551 15.86 26.99 -11.26
N VAL A 552 14.78 27.60 -10.79
CA VAL A 552 14.27 28.85 -11.33
C VAL A 552 14.97 29.96 -10.57
N LEU A 553 15.78 30.74 -11.27
CA LEU A 553 16.48 31.89 -10.69
C LEU A 553 15.57 33.10 -10.79
N GLU A 554 15.25 33.71 -9.66
CA GLU A 554 14.60 35.02 -9.64
C GLU A 554 15.62 36.08 -10.09
N HIS A 555 15.23 36.89 -11.08
CA HIS A 555 16.04 37.97 -11.64
C HIS A 555 15.65 39.33 -11.08
#